data_AF-A0A969BU56-F1
#
_entry.id   AF-A0A969BU56-F1
#
_cell.length_a   1.000
_cell.length_b   1.000
_cell.length_c   1.000
_cell.angle_alpha   90.00
_cell.angle_beta   90.00
_cell.angle_gamma   90.00
#
_symmetry.space_group_name_H-M   'P 1'
#
loop_
_entity.id
_entity.type
_entity.pdbx_description
1 polymer ?
#
loop_
_entity_poly.entity_id
_entity_poly.type
_entity_poly.pdbx_seq_one_letter_code
_entity_poly.pdbx_strand_id
1 'polypeptide(L)' 'MKRQKAEVGAWGESIAAKHLEAQGYTILHRNWRHGHGELDIVARKGELVVFIEVRTRTSDAFGAPEE' A
#
# COMPACT_ATOMS: atom_id res chain seq x y z
N MET A 1 6.44 0.98 -20.84
CA MET A 1 5.48 1.78 -20.05
C MET A 1 4.74 0.98 -18.95
N LYS A 2 4.14 -0.21 -19.21
CA LYS A 2 3.45 -1.00 -18.15
C LYS A 2 4.36 -1.48 -17.00
N ARG A 3 5.57 -1.94 -17.31
CA ARG A 3 6.51 -2.53 -16.33
C ARG A 3 7.02 -1.52 -15.29
N GLN A 4 7.28 -0.30 -15.74
CA GLN A 4 7.73 0.81 -14.89
C GLN A 4 6.68 1.23 -13.85
N LYS A 5 5.38 1.23 -14.22
CA LYS A 5 4.30 1.52 -13.27
C LYS A 5 4.18 0.45 -12.18
N ALA A 6 4.37 -0.82 -12.53
CA ALA A 6 4.33 -1.93 -11.57
C ALA A 6 5.51 -1.88 -10.59
N GLU A 7 6.72 -1.57 -11.08
CA GLU A 7 7.91 -1.41 -10.24
C GLU A 7 7.77 -0.23 -9.27
N VAL A 8 7.23 0.90 -9.73
CA VAL A 8 6.95 2.08 -8.89
C VAL A 8 5.90 1.76 -7.82
N GLY A 9 4.83 1.04 -8.18
CA GLY A 9 3.81 0.61 -7.22
C GLY A 9 4.37 -0.32 -6.14
N ALA A 10 5.13 -1.34 -6.55
CA ALA A 10 5.78 -2.27 -5.60
C ALA A 10 6.79 -1.58 -4.68
N TRP A 11 7.50 -0.57 -5.20
CA TRP A 11 8.39 0.27 -4.41
C TRP A 11 7.62 1.08 -3.37
N GLY A 12 6.53 1.75 -3.76
CA GLY A 12 5.68 2.49 -2.85
C GLY A 12 5.03 1.61 -1.76
N GLU A 13 4.54 0.42 -2.13
CA GLU A 13 4.00 -0.56 -1.18
C GLU A 13 5.06 -0.98 -0.15
N SER A 14 6.31 -1.19 -0.60
CA SER A 14 7.41 -1.54 0.28
C SER A 14 7.78 -0.41 1.26
N ILE A 15 7.69 0.85 0.83
CA ILE A 15 7.88 2.01 1.72
C ILE A 15 6.74 2.12 2.73
N ALA A 16 5.50 1.97 2.27
CA ALA A 16 4.31 2.01 3.12
C ALA A 16 4.37 0.93 4.21
N ALA A 17 4.73 -0.30 3.84
CA ALA A 17 4.90 -1.40 4.79
C ALA A 17 5.94 -1.08 5.87
N LYS A 18 7.14 -0.61 5.48
CA LYS A 18 8.20 -0.22 6.43
C LYS A 18 7.76 0.92 7.36
N HIS A 19 7.04 1.91 6.81
CA HIS A 19 6.50 2.99 7.61
C HIS A 19 5.49 2.48 8.64
N LEU A 20 4.56 1.61 8.24
CA LEU A 20 3.58 0.99 9.13
C LEU A 20 4.26 0.17 10.24
N GLU A 21 5.26 -0.64 9.90
CA GLU A 21 6.07 -1.38 10.88
C GLU A 21 6.72 -0.44 11.90
N ALA A 22 7.34 0.64 11.44
CA ALA A 22 7.93 1.66 12.31
C ALA A 22 6.89 2.37 13.20
N GLN A 23 5.62 2.44 12.78
CA GLN A 23 4.50 2.98 13.56
C GLN A 23 3.84 1.93 14.48
N GLY A 24 4.44 0.75 14.62
CA GLY A 24 4.00 -0.33 15.51
C GLY A 24 2.88 -1.20 14.94
N TYR A 25 2.68 -1.18 13.63
CA TYR A 25 1.79 -2.14 12.97
C TYR A 25 2.52 -3.45 12.70
N THR A 26 1.79 -4.56 12.76
CA THR A 26 2.23 -5.86 12.25
C THR A 26 1.63 -6.06 10.87
N ILE A 27 2.47 -6.27 9.85
CA ILE A 27 2.01 -6.60 8.51
C ILE A 27 1.53 -8.05 8.48
N LEU A 28 0.26 -8.27 8.14
CA LEU A 28 -0.35 -9.60 8.03
C LEU A 28 -0.21 -10.14 6.60
N HIS A 29 -0.50 -9.30 5.61
CA HIS A 29 -0.39 -9.64 4.19
C HIS A 29 0.05 -8.43 3.36
N ARG A 30 0.69 -8.73 2.22
CA ARG A 30 1.05 -7.78 1.17
C ARG A 30 0.66 -8.34 -0.18
N ASN A 31 0.20 -7.50 -1.10
CA ASN A 31 -0.31 -7.89 -2.42
C ASN A 31 -1.28 -9.10 -2.32
N TRP A 32 -2.22 -9.01 -1.38
CA TRP A 32 -3.18 -10.08 -1.11
C TRP A 32 -4.17 -10.19 -2.26
N ARG A 33 -4.46 -11.42 -2.68
CA ARG A 33 -5.37 -11.72 -3.79
C ARG A 33 -6.21 -12.94 -3.45
N HIS A 34 -7.53 -12.83 -3.59
CA HIS A 34 -8.45 -13.96 -3.46
C HIS A 34 -9.69 -13.75 -4.34
N GLY A 35 -9.92 -14.68 -5.27
CA GLY A 35 -10.98 -14.54 -6.27
C GLY A 35 -10.80 -13.25 -7.08
N HIS A 36 -11.81 -12.37 -7.02
CA HIS A 36 -11.78 -11.05 -7.67
C HIS A 36 -11.33 -9.91 -6.73
N GLY A 37 -11.02 -10.21 -5.47
CA GLY A 37 -10.56 -9.22 -4.50
C GLY A 37 -9.04 -9.07 -4.48
N GLU A 38 -8.57 -7.84 -4.35
CA GLU A 38 -7.16 -7.49 -4.14
C GLU A 38 -7.02 -6.45 -3.03
N LEU A 39 -5.92 -6.53 -2.27
CA LEU A 39 -5.54 -5.56 -1.24
C LEU A 39 -4.02 -5.39 -1.25
N ASP A 40 -3.54 -4.16 -1.25
CA ASP A 40 -2.10 -3.89 -1.26
C ASP A 40 -1.45 -4.31 0.07
N ILE A 41 -2.01 -3.88 1.21
CA ILE A 41 -1.49 -4.26 2.54
C ILE A 41 -2.66 -4.55 3.50
N VAL A 42 -2.52 -5.62 4.28
CA VAL A 42 -3.34 -5.89 5.47
C VAL A 42 -2.44 -5.83 6.68
N ALA A 43 -2.78 -5.01 7.67
CA ALA A 43 -1.96 -4.81 8.86
C ALA A 43 -2.80 -4.84 10.13
N ARG A 44 -2.14 -5.05 11.27
CA ARG A 44 -2.75 -5.09 12.60
C ARG A 44 -2.07 -4.11 13.55
N LYS A 45 -2.85 -3.40 14.36
CA LYS A 45 -2.35 -2.61 15.49
C LYS A 45 -3.22 -2.83 16.72
N GLY A 46 -2.70 -3.55 17.71
CA GLY A 46 -3.50 -4.02 18.84
C GLY A 46 -4.59 -4.97 18.36
N GLU A 47 -5.86 -4.60 18.55
CA GLU A 47 -7.02 -5.39 18.11
C GLU A 47 -7.59 -4.93 16.76
N LEU A 48 -7.05 -3.84 16.19
CA LEU A 48 -7.51 -3.30 14.92
C LEU A 48 -6.85 -4.04 13.75
N VAL A 49 -7.65 -4.46 12.80
CA VAL A 49 -7.21 -4.90 11.46
C VAL A 49 -7.50 -3.76 10.48
N VAL A 50 -6.49 -3.36 9.72
CA VAL A 50 -6.55 -2.24 8.79
C VAL A 50 -6.20 -2.74 7.39
N PHE A 51 -7.04 -2.38 6.43
CA PHE A 51 -6.82 -2.62 5.01
C PHE A 51 -6.31 -1.32 4.37
N ILE A 52 -5.18 -1.39 3.68
CA ILE A 52 -4.50 -0.22 3.12
C ILE A 52 -4.32 -0.40 1.62
N GLU A 53 -4.82 0.56 0.85
CA GLU A 53 -4.54 0.73 -0.58
C GLU A 53 -3.39 1.74 -0.73
N VAL A 54 -2.37 1.41 -1.51
CA VAL A 54 -1.18 2.23 -1.71
C VAL A 54 -1.21 2.88 -3.09
N ARG A 55 -1.18 4.21 -3.11
CA ARG A 55 -1.14 5.01 -4.34
C ARG A 55 0.20 5.74 -4.43
N THR A 56 1.09 5.25 -5.29
CA THR A 56 2.36 5.94 -5.58
C THR A 56 2.17 6.95 -6.70
N ARG A 57 2.60 8.20 -6.47
CA ARG A 57 2.56 9.29 -7.44
C ARG A 57 3.99 9.71 -7.78
N THR A 58 4.26 9.94 -9.07
CA THR A 58 5.57 10.42 -9.58
C THR A 58 5.53 11.88 -10.01
N SER A 59 4.37 12.54 -9.88
CA SER A 59 4.15 13.95 -10.21
C SER A 59 2.90 14.47 -9.51
N ASP A 60 2.90 15.75 -9.15
CA ASP A 60 1.78 16.44 -8.50
C ASP A 60 0.72 16.98 -9.49
N ALA A 61 0.88 16.69 -10.78
CA ALA A 61 0.02 17.16 -11.86
C ALA A 61 -1.45 16.69 -11.78
N PHE A 62 -1.81 15.86 -10.79
CA PHE A 62 -3.15 15.28 -10.62
C PHE A 62 -3.82 15.66 -9.27
N GLY A 63 -3.49 16.82 -8.71
CA GLY A 63 -4.18 17.39 -7.54
C GLY A 63 -3.81 16.74 -6.21
N ALA A 64 -4.14 17.39 -5.09
CA ALA A 64 -3.90 16.85 -3.74
C ALA A 64 -4.71 15.56 -3.52
N PRO A 65 -4.25 14.62 -2.68
CA PRO A 65 -4.97 13.37 -2.39
C PRO A 65 -6.27 13.54 -1.57
N GLU A 66 -6.68 14.77 -1.28
CA GLU A 66 -7.87 15.11 -0.49
C GLU A 66 -8.88 15.92 -1.33
N GLU A 67 -9.65 15.23 -2.18
CA GLU A 67 -11.03 15.60 -2.57
C GLU A 67 -11.88 14.32 -2.71
#